data_AF-A0A8T4EGN4-F1
#
_entry.id   AF-A0A8T4EGN4-F1
#
_cell.length_a   1.000
_cell.length_b   1.000
_cell.length_c   1.000
_cell.angle_alpha   90.00
_cell.angle_beta   90.00
_cell.angle_gamma   90.00
#
_symmetry.space_group_name_H-M   'P 1'
#
loop_
_entity.id
_entity.type
_entity.pdbx_description
1 polymer ?
#
loop_
_entity_poly.entity_id
_entity_poly.type
_entity_poly.pdbx_seq_one_letter_code
_entity_poly.pdbx_strand_id
1 'polypeptide(L)'
;MNLATVLPQLDIKYWQCVVDYKLHDLENYPDKSIAVGLYEGMARTEEDIHLLKVMREKCQTLIAFGSCSCFGGIPGLANFSDIEECLDVKFRENKTVSGGEVPSENLPAIAPVVKPNTDYVDFEIFLPGCPPTSKLILTAVTALLKGEPIELEPHTVCHYCAREKKDTPIDKILRPYQGIADKDRCLLEQGYICLGSATWGLCEGQCVNKGATCRGCFGPPPPIMQDFGANAMSMLGTYAPIPPEEIKEQVKDPLGLFNRFTYATSHLGSIRIKREEVKKK
;
A
#
# COMPACT_ATOMS: atom_id res chain seq x y z
N MET A 1 24.69 7.16 5.75
CA MET A 1 23.98 7.73 6.91
C MET A 1 23.12 6.64 7.54
N ASN A 2 22.82 6.75 8.83
CA ASN A 2 21.84 5.93 9.54
C ASN A 2 20.95 6.86 10.39
N LEU A 3 19.95 6.31 11.09
CA LEU A 3 19.02 7.10 11.88
C LEU A 3 19.74 7.99 12.91
N ALA A 4 20.74 7.46 13.62
CA ALA A 4 21.50 8.21 14.63
C ALA A 4 22.25 9.41 14.05
N THR A 5 22.70 9.32 12.79
CA THR A 5 23.32 10.46 12.10
C THR A 5 22.32 11.46 11.52
N VAL A 6 21.07 11.04 11.28
CA VAL A 6 20.03 11.86 10.64
C VAL A 6 19.22 12.63 11.68
N LEU A 7 18.81 12.00 12.78
CA LEU A 7 17.95 12.62 13.79
C LEU A 7 18.48 13.98 14.32
N PRO A 8 19.79 14.16 14.61
CA PRO A 8 20.30 15.45 15.07
C PRO A 8 20.20 16.59 14.04
N GLN A 9 19.93 16.26 12.77
CA GLN A 9 19.75 17.23 11.68
C GLN A 9 18.28 17.62 11.48
N LEU A 10 17.35 17.00 12.23
CA LEU A 10 15.92 17.23 12.10
C LEU A 10 15.39 18.05 13.28
N ASP A 11 14.59 19.07 12.98
CA ASP A 11 13.75 19.77 13.95
C ASP A 11 12.35 19.13 13.92
N ILE A 12 12.16 18.10 14.76
CA ILE A 12 10.93 17.29 14.77
C ILE A 12 9.80 18.07 15.45
N LYS A 13 8.84 18.54 14.65
CA LYS A 13 7.66 19.28 15.15
C LYS A 13 6.54 18.40 15.68
N TYR A 14 6.35 17.23 15.08
CA TYR A 14 5.29 16.29 15.44
C TYR A 14 5.66 14.88 15.00
N TRP A 15 5.72 13.94 15.96
CA TRP A 15 5.90 12.51 15.71
C TRP A 15 5.47 11.72 16.95
N GLN A 16 4.25 11.20 16.94
CA GLN A 16 3.58 10.60 18.12
C GLN A 16 4.37 9.48 18.80
N CYS A 17 5.23 8.77 18.05
CA CYS A 17 6.03 7.67 18.57
C CYS A 17 7.35 8.10 19.25
N VAL A 18 7.81 9.34 19.04
CA VAL A 18 9.18 9.76 19.41
C VAL A 18 9.20 11.03 20.27
N VAL A 19 8.24 11.93 20.09
CA VAL A 19 8.16 13.21 20.83
C VAL A 19 6.81 13.34 21.52
N ASP A 20 6.77 14.10 22.61
CA ASP A 20 5.57 14.22 23.45
C ASP A 20 4.52 15.20 22.93
N TYR A 21 4.80 15.93 21.84
CA TYR A 21 3.86 16.87 21.21
C TYR A 21 2.53 16.17 20.86
N LYS A 22 1.43 16.86 21.14
CA LYS A 22 0.06 16.38 20.92
C LYS A 22 -0.52 16.97 19.65
N LEU A 23 -1.69 16.45 19.23
CA LEU A 23 -2.37 16.91 18.03
C LEU A 23 -2.66 18.42 18.08
N HIS A 24 -3.06 18.96 19.23
CA HIS A 24 -3.28 20.40 19.38
C HIS A 24 -2.00 21.23 19.18
N ASP A 25 -0.82 20.70 19.45
CA ASP A 25 0.44 21.40 19.18
C ASP A 25 0.66 21.51 17.67
N LEU A 26 0.38 20.42 16.93
CA LEU A 26 0.43 20.40 15.47
C LEU A 26 -0.55 21.42 14.87
N GLU A 27 -1.79 21.46 15.36
CA GLU A 27 -2.84 22.38 14.90
C GLU A 27 -2.46 23.85 15.07
N ASN A 28 -1.72 24.18 16.13
CA ASN A 28 -1.31 25.54 16.48
C ASN A 28 -0.06 26.03 15.74
N TYR A 29 0.64 25.19 14.98
CA TYR A 29 1.72 25.68 14.11
C TYR A 29 1.14 26.58 13.00
N PRO A 30 1.85 27.64 12.59
CA PRO A 30 1.45 28.42 11.43
C PRO A 30 1.37 27.55 10.17
N ASP A 31 0.45 27.87 9.27
CA ASP A 31 0.32 27.15 8.00
C ASP A 31 1.63 27.22 7.22
N LYS A 32 1.99 26.11 6.57
CA LYS A 32 3.23 25.97 5.80
C LYS A 32 4.52 26.27 6.59
N SER A 33 4.49 26.23 7.92
CA SER A 33 5.69 26.39 8.75
C SER A 33 6.54 25.11 8.87
N ILE A 34 5.99 23.94 8.54
CA ILE A 34 6.70 22.66 8.56
C ILE A 34 7.21 22.36 7.16
N ALA A 35 8.52 22.16 7.01
CA ALA A 35 9.13 21.94 5.69
C ALA A 35 8.63 20.64 5.03
N VAL A 36 8.61 19.53 5.78
CA VAL A 36 8.23 18.21 5.27
C VAL A 36 7.36 17.47 6.28
N GLY A 37 6.26 16.88 5.81
CA GLY A 37 5.46 15.90 6.54
C GLY A 37 5.52 14.53 5.87
N LEU A 38 5.70 13.48 6.67
CA LEU A 38 5.53 12.09 6.24
C LEU A 38 4.20 11.59 6.82
N TYR A 39 3.19 11.36 5.98
CA TYR A 39 1.92 10.80 6.44
C TYR A 39 1.95 9.28 6.27
N GLU A 40 2.07 8.55 7.38
CA GLU A 40 1.99 7.09 7.38
C GLU A 40 0.54 6.63 7.48
N GLY A 41 0.20 5.55 6.77
CA GLY A 41 -1.09 4.92 6.92
C GLY A 41 -2.18 5.51 6.02
N MET A 42 -3.34 4.89 6.09
CA MET A 42 -4.55 5.32 5.40
C MET A 42 -5.47 6.00 6.39
N ALA A 43 -6.15 7.07 5.99
CA ALA A 43 -7.13 7.70 6.85
C ALA A 43 -8.39 6.81 6.95
N ARG A 44 -8.68 6.27 8.14
CA ARG A 44 -9.82 5.35 8.34
C ARG A 44 -10.88 5.91 9.29
N THR A 45 -10.47 6.72 10.26
CA THR A 45 -11.37 7.37 11.23
C THR A 45 -11.49 8.86 10.93
N GLU A 46 -12.48 9.52 11.52
CA GLU A 46 -12.62 10.98 11.43
C GLU A 46 -11.39 11.71 11.98
N GLU A 47 -10.76 11.18 13.03
CA GLU A 47 -9.51 11.71 13.59
C GLU A 47 -8.34 11.57 12.60
N ASP A 48 -8.21 10.42 11.92
CA ASP A 48 -7.16 10.23 10.91
C ASP A 48 -7.33 11.20 9.72
N ILE A 49 -8.57 11.43 9.30
CA ILE A 49 -8.92 12.36 8.20
C ILE A 49 -8.61 13.80 8.62
N HIS A 50 -8.94 14.16 9.86
CA HIS A 50 -8.60 15.47 10.43
C HIS A 50 -7.09 15.67 10.49
N LEU A 51 -6.35 14.71 11.06
CA LEU A 51 -4.88 14.73 11.09
C LEU A 51 -4.28 14.87 9.70
N LEU A 52 -4.80 14.15 8.70
CA LEU A 52 -4.32 14.26 7.32
C LEU A 52 -4.48 15.67 6.75
N LYS A 53 -5.63 16.30 6.97
CA LYS A 53 -5.91 17.68 6.53
C LYS A 53 -5.02 18.69 7.25
N VAL A 54 -4.88 18.56 8.56
CA VAL A 54 -3.97 19.40 9.36
C VAL A 54 -2.54 19.25 8.84
N MET A 55 -2.04 18.02 8.63
CA MET A 55 -0.71 17.82 8.07
C MET A 55 -0.54 18.49 6.71
N ARG A 56 -1.54 18.44 5.83
CA ARG A 56 -1.52 19.13 4.53
C ARG A 56 -1.46 20.66 4.69
N GLU A 57 -2.19 21.23 5.63
CA GLU A 57 -2.19 22.68 5.91
C GLU A 57 -0.82 23.13 6.46
N LYS A 58 -0.25 22.37 7.39
CA LYS A 58 0.98 22.75 8.09
C LYS A 58 2.26 22.46 7.29
N CYS A 59 2.26 21.45 6.42
CA CYS A 59 3.44 21.04 5.67
C CYS A 59 3.55 21.73 4.31
N GLN A 60 4.76 22.18 3.96
CA GLN A 60 5.10 22.64 2.61
C GLN A 60 5.10 21.47 1.64
N THR A 61 5.86 20.42 1.96
CA THR A 61 5.86 19.14 1.24
C THR A 61 5.20 18.06 2.09
N LEU A 62 4.17 17.39 1.58
CA LEU A 62 3.56 16.21 2.20
C LEU A 62 3.88 14.98 1.36
N ILE A 63 4.46 13.98 2.01
CA ILE A 63 4.86 12.72 1.39
C ILE A 63 3.90 11.63 1.85
N ALA A 64 3.31 10.92 0.89
CA ALA A 64 2.54 9.71 1.16
C ALA A 64 3.52 8.61 1.55
N PHE A 65 3.56 8.26 2.83
CA PHE A 65 4.59 7.40 3.39
C PHE A 65 4.09 5.96 3.59
N GLY A 66 4.57 5.06 2.75
CA GLY A 66 4.17 3.66 2.72
C GLY A 66 2.92 3.38 1.89
N SER A 67 2.70 2.11 1.58
CA SER A 67 1.64 1.67 0.66
C SER A 67 0.23 1.92 1.17
N CYS A 68 0.04 1.98 2.48
CA CYS A 68 -1.24 2.39 3.07
C CYS A 68 -1.57 3.83 2.68
N SER A 69 -0.60 4.75 2.79
CA SER A 69 -0.81 6.15 2.41
C SER A 69 -0.89 6.33 0.89
N CYS A 70 -0.04 5.62 0.14
CA CYS A 70 -0.01 5.72 -1.31
C CYS A 70 -1.24 5.12 -1.98
N PHE A 71 -1.73 3.97 -1.49
CA PHE A 71 -2.66 3.11 -2.24
C PHE A 71 -3.84 2.56 -1.43
N GLY A 72 -3.90 2.83 -0.12
CA GLY A 72 -4.87 2.26 0.82
C GLY A 72 -4.42 0.96 1.50
N GLY A 73 -3.35 0.32 1.03
CA GLY A 73 -2.72 -0.82 1.69
C GLY A 73 -3.64 -2.02 1.94
N ILE A 74 -3.21 -2.90 2.85
CA ILE A 74 -3.98 -4.09 3.25
C ILE A 74 -5.36 -3.71 3.84
N PRO A 75 -5.50 -2.70 4.72
CA PRO A 75 -6.80 -2.42 5.31
C PRO A 75 -7.81 -1.85 4.29
N GLY A 76 -7.35 -1.44 3.09
CA GLY A 76 -8.21 -1.14 1.95
C GLY A 76 -9.09 -2.32 1.51
N LEU A 77 -8.70 -3.56 1.78
CA LEU A 77 -9.52 -4.75 1.51
C LEU A 77 -10.82 -4.79 2.32
N ALA A 78 -10.91 -4.06 3.44
CA ALA A 78 -12.15 -3.95 4.22
C ALA A 78 -13.31 -3.38 3.39
N ASN A 79 -13.03 -2.66 2.30
CA ASN A 79 -14.04 -2.16 1.38
C ASN A 79 -14.79 -3.26 0.63
N PHE A 80 -14.33 -4.50 0.67
CA PHE A 80 -15.06 -5.62 0.10
C PHE A 80 -16.32 -5.98 0.90
N SER A 81 -16.32 -5.64 2.18
CA SER A 81 -17.44 -5.84 3.09
C SER A 81 -18.10 -4.51 3.45
N ASP A 82 -19.32 -4.57 3.97
CA ASP A 82 -19.90 -3.44 4.67
C ASP A 82 -19.23 -3.28 6.05
N ILE A 83 -19.18 -2.05 6.56
CA ILE A 83 -18.50 -1.77 7.83
C ILE A 83 -19.13 -2.52 9.01
N GLU A 84 -20.46 -2.68 9.02
CA GLU A 84 -21.15 -3.46 10.04
C GLU A 84 -20.70 -4.93 10.05
N GLU A 85 -20.51 -5.56 8.88
CA GLU A 85 -19.99 -6.94 8.82
C GLU A 85 -18.59 -7.03 9.42
N CYS A 86 -17.75 -6.01 9.20
CA CYS A 86 -16.42 -5.95 9.81
C CYS A 86 -16.50 -5.80 11.34
N LEU A 87 -17.46 -5.02 11.83
CA LEU A 87 -17.70 -4.81 13.26
C LEU A 87 -18.30 -6.05 13.91
N ASP A 88 -19.24 -6.73 13.25
CA ASP A 88 -19.84 -8.01 13.66
C ASP A 88 -18.75 -9.05 13.90
N VAL A 89 -17.92 -9.31 12.89
CA VAL A 89 -16.83 -10.28 12.96
C VAL A 89 -15.84 -9.95 14.08
N LYS A 90 -15.59 -8.66 14.35
CA LYS A 90 -14.60 -8.25 15.34
C LYS A 90 -15.14 -8.25 16.77
N PHE A 91 -16.35 -7.74 16.97
CA PHE A 91 -16.88 -7.39 18.29
C PHE A 91 -18.10 -8.19 18.73
N ARG A 92 -18.76 -8.94 17.83
CA ARG A 92 -19.99 -9.68 18.15
C ARG A 92 -19.86 -11.19 17.91
N GLU A 93 -19.40 -11.58 16.74
CA GLU A 93 -19.46 -12.97 16.24
C GLU A 93 -18.15 -13.75 16.40
N ASN A 94 -17.06 -13.09 16.81
CA ASN A 94 -15.81 -13.79 17.04
C ASN A 94 -15.97 -14.82 18.16
N LYS A 95 -15.46 -16.04 17.95
CA LYS A 95 -15.60 -17.15 18.92
C LYS A 95 -15.07 -16.85 20.32
N THR A 96 -14.16 -15.88 20.45
CA THR A 96 -13.57 -15.49 21.73
C THR A 96 -14.26 -14.29 22.38
N VAL A 97 -15.23 -13.67 21.73
CA VAL A 97 -16.00 -12.55 22.27
C VAL A 97 -17.06 -13.07 23.24
N SER A 98 -17.24 -12.36 24.36
CA SER A 98 -18.30 -12.59 25.33
C SER A 98 -19.07 -11.29 25.55
N GLY A 99 -20.41 -11.32 25.46
CA GLY A 99 -21.26 -10.13 25.64
C GLY A 99 -21.19 -9.10 24.50
N GLY A 100 -20.89 -9.56 23.27
CA GLY A 100 -20.47 -8.74 22.14
C GLY A 100 -21.24 -7.43 21.90
N GLU A 101 -20.50 -6.33 21.96
CA GLU A 101 -20.96 -4.97 21.71
C GLU A 101 -19.87 -4.19 20.97
N VAL A 102 -20.27 -3.32 20.05
CA VAL A 102 -19.33 -2.44 19.34
C VAL A 102 -19.02 -1.25 20.26
N PRO A 103 -17.75 -1.01 20.61
CA PRO A 103 -17.37 0.15 21.41
C PRO A 103 -17.77 1.46 20.73
N SER A 104 -18.36 2.38 21.49
CA SER A 104 -18.83 3.68 20.99
C SER A 104 -18.40 4.88 21.84
N GLU A 105 -17.95 4.66 23.07
CA GLU A 105 -17.54 5.73 23.99
C GLU A 105 -16.09 6.16 23.77
N ASN A 106 -15.85 7.47 23.66
CA ASN A 106 -14.51 8.07 23.52
C ASN A 106 -13.69 7.52 22.34
N LEU A 107 -14.36 7.18 21.24
CA LEU A 107 -13.73 6.68 20.02
C LEU A 107 -14.11 7.56 18.83
N PRO A 108 -13.16 7.85 17.91
CA PRO A 108 -13.49 8.54 16.68
C PRO A 108 -14.37 7.66 15.80
N ALA A 109 -15.30 8.28 15.09
CA ALA A 109 -16.15 7.54 14.16
C ALA A 109 -15.30 6.92 13.05
N ILE A 110 -15.64 5.69 12.67
CA ILE A 110 -14.98 4.97 11.59
C ILE A 110 -15.66 5.31 10.25
N ALA A 111 -14.86 5.62 9.23
CA ALA A 111 -15.39 5.82 7.89
C ALA A 111 -15.99 4.49 7.38
N PRO A 112 -17.18 4.50 6.74
CA PRO A 112 -17.84 3.29 6.25
C PRO A 112 -17.06 2.62 5.10
N VAL A 113 -16.28 3.42 4.37
CA VAL A 113 -15.41 2.98 3.28
C VAL A 113 -14.07 3.68 3.39
N VAL A 114 -13.00 2.96 3.10
CA VAL A 114 -11.67 3.51 2.89
C VAL A 114 -11.67 4.29 1.59
N LYS A 115 -11.22 5.53 1.65
CA LYS A 115 -10.85 6.30 0.46
C LYS A 115 -9.32 6.39 0.36
N PRO A 116 -8.76 6.47 -0.85
CA PRO A 116 -7.38 6.91 -1.04
C PRO A 116 -7.13 8.22 -0.30
N ASN A 117 -5.95 8.40 0.29
CA ASN A 117 -5.63 9.67 0.95
C ASN A 117 -5.65 10.87 -0.03
N THR A 118 -5.39 10.60 -1.31
CA THR A 118 -5.48 11.57 -2.42
C THR A 118 -6.89 12.09 -2.66
N ASP A 119 -7.93 11.41 -2.17
CA ASP A 119 -9.30 11.92 -2.22
C ASP A 119 -9.54 13.01 -1.15
N TYR A 120 -8.66 13.11 -0.14
CA TYR A 120 -8.76 14.11 0.92
C TYR A 120 -7.81 15.28 0.71
N VAL A 121 -6.56 15.02 0.30
CA VAL A 121 -5.51 16.02 0.16
C VAL A 121 -4.51 15.67 -0.94
N ASP A 122 -3.82 16.67 -1.48
CA ASP A 122 -2.73 16.48 -2.44
C ASP A 122 -1.40 16.11 -1.74
N PHE A 123 -0.61 15.29 -2.42
CA PHE A 123 0.74 14.88 -2.02
C PHE A 123 1.73 15.22 -3.12
N GLU A 124 2.89 15.74 -2.75
CA GLU A 124 3.95 16.03 -3.72
C GLU A 124 4.78 14.78 -4.06
N ILE A 125 4.90 13.81 -3.13
CA ILE A 125 5.75 12.62 -3.30
C ILE A 125 5.05 11.38 -2.76
N PHE A 126 5.17 10.28 -3.50
CA PHE A 126 4.73 8.95 -3.07
C PHE A 126 5.96 8.10 -2.76
N LEU A 127 6.06 7.62 -1.52
CA LEU A 127 7.15 6.75 -1.07
C LEU A 127 6.58 5.38 -0.68
N PRO A 128 6.34 4.48 -1.65
CA PRO A 128 5.61 3.25 -1.41
C PRO A 128 6.45 2.17 -0.74
N GLY A 129 5.74 1.11 -0.32
CA GLY A 129 6.29 -0.08 0.34
C GLY A 129 5.49 -0.43 1.58
N CYS A 130 5.41 -1.73 1.91
CA CYS A 130 4.68 -2.22 3.08
C CYS A 130 5.61 -2.99 4.03
N PRO A 131 6.59 -2.32 4.67
CA PRO A 131 6.88 -0.87 4.63
C PRO A 131 7.87 -0.45 3.51
N PRO A 132 8.09 0.85 3.26
CA PRO A 132 9.22 1.33 2.47
C PRO A 132 10.55 0.78 3.05
N THR A 133 11.53 0.50 2.20
CA THR A 133 12.81 -0.05 2.70
C THR A 133 13.58 1.01 3.48
N SER A 134 14.39 0.60 4.47
CA SER A 134 15.25 1.53 5.20
C SER A 134 16.21 2.30 4.29
N LYS A 135 16.68 1.66 3.20
CA LYS A 135 17.48 2.31 2.16
C LYS A 135 16.70 3.41 1.45
N LEU A 136 15.46 3.13 1.03
CA LEU A 136 14.58 4.09 0.37
C LEU A 136 14.27 5.29 1.28
N ILE A 137 13.94 5.04 2.56
CA ILE A 137 13.70 6.08 3.56
C ILE A 137 14.96 6.95 3.72
N LEU A 138 16.12 6.33 3.84
CA LEU A 138 17.38 7.05 4.01
C LEU A 138 17.72 7.90 2.78
N THR A 139 17.51 7.39 1.58
CA THR A 139 17.68 8.13 0.32
C THR A 139 16.78 9.36 0.29
N ALA A 140 15.48 9.17 0.59
CA ALA A 140 14.50 10.24 0.62
C ALA A 140 14.88 11.34 1.64
N VAL A 141 15.15 10.98 2.89
CA VAL A 141 15.52 11.95 3.93
C VAL A 141 16.85 12.64 3.64
N THR A 142 17.83 11.92 3.08
CA THR A 142 19.11 12.51 2.68
C THR A 142 18.93 13.57 1.59
N ALA A 143 18.13 13.29 0.56
CA ALA A 143 17.85 14.25 -0.51
C ALA A 143 17.16 15.49 0.05
N LEU A 144 16.15 15.31 0.91
CA LEU A 144 15.43 16.41 1.56
C LEU A 144 16.37 17.30 2.41
N LEU A 145 17.28 16.69 3.20
CA LEU A 145 18.26 17.43 4.01
C LEU A 145 19.23 18.27 3.17
N LYS A 146 19.52 17.82 1.95
CA LYS A 146 20.39 18.55 1.02
C LYS A 146 19.64 19.56 0.14
N GLY A 147 18.31 19.58 0.19
CA GLY A 147 17.50 20.35 -0.76
C GLY A 147 17.54 19.80 -2.19
N GLU A 148 17.84 18.52 -2.35
CA GLU A 148 17.89 17.81 -3.63
C GLU A 148 16.55 17.11 -3.91
N PRO A 149 16.15 16.94 -5.19
CA PRO A 149 14.96 16.17 -5.53
C PRO A 149 15.09 14.70 -5.13
N ILE A 150 13.99 14.07 -4.74
CA ILE A 150 13.96 12.63 -4.49
C ILE A 150 13.82 11.91 -5.84
N GLU A 151 14.93 11.37 -6.34
CA GLU A 151 14.95 10.58 -7.56
C GLU A 151 14.62 9.11 -7.28
N LEU A 152 13.56 8.60 -7.90
CA LEU A 152 13.11 7.22 -7.78
C LEU A 152 13.14 6.53 -9.15
N GLU A 153 13.95 5.49 -9.30
CA GLU A 153 14.09 4.76 -10.56
C GLU A 153 12.76 4.08 -10.96
N PRO A 154 12.27 4.23 -12.20
CA PRO A 154 10.95 3.74 -12.62
C PRO A 154 10.95 2.24 -12.99
N HIS A 155 11.88 1.46 -12.44
CA HIS A 155 12.04 0.05 -12.79
C HIS A 155 11.09 -0.86 -12.01
N THR A 156 10.63 -1.93 -12.64
CA THR A 156 9.83 -2.96 -11.97
C THR A 156 10.72 -3.90 -11.14
N VAL A 157 10.12 -4.72 -10.27
CA VAL A 157 10.86 -5.72 -9.49
C VAL A 157 11.64 -6.69 -10.40
N CYS A 158 11.17 -6.94 -11.62
CA CYS A 158 11.85 -7.82 -12.58
C CYS A 158 13.24 -7.31 -13.01
N HIS A 159 13.52 -6.00 -12.89
CA HIS A 159 14.83 -5.41 -13.15
C HIS A 159 15.88 -5.85 -12.11
N TYR A 160 15.47 -5.92 -10.84
CA TYR A 160 16.34 -6.30 -9.71
C TYR A 160 16.25 -7.81 -9.35
N CYS A 161 15.53 -8.59 -10.14
CA CYS A 161 15.34 -10.02 -9.91
C CYS A 161 16.54 -10.81 -10.44
N ALA A 162 17.20 -11.58 -9.58
CA ALA A 162 18.37 -12.41 -9.93
C ALA A 162 18.02 -13.73 -10.62
N ARG A 163 16.72 -14.03 -10.80
CA ARG A 163 16.26 -15.27 -11.43
C ARG A 163 16.38 -15.19 -12.96
N GLU A 164 16.79 -16.29 -13.57
CA GLU A 164 16.85 -16.49 -15.01
C GLU A 164 15.43 -16.50 -15.61
N LYS A 165 15.20 -15.64 -16.61
CA LYS A 165 13.98 -15.65 -17.42
C LYS A 165 14.27 -16.45 -18.68
N LYS A 166 13.48 -17.49 -18.94
CA LYS A 166 13.58 -18.34 -20.14
C LYS A 166 12.52 -17.99 -21.19
N ASP A 167 11.68 -16.99 -20.90
CA ASP A 167 10.61 -16.49 -21.78
C ASP A 167 9.64 -17.60 -22.22
N THR A 168 9.35 -18.52 -21.30
CA THR A 168 8.42 -19.63 -21.53
C THR A 168 7.00 -19.28 -21.07
N PRO A 169 5.96 -19.75 -21.78
CA PRO A 169 4.58 -19.55 -21.36
C PRO A 169 4.27 -20.25 -20.04
N ILE A 170 3.25 -19.74 -19.34
CA ILE A 170 2.71 -20.33 -18.11
C ILE A 170 1.68 -21.39 -18.49
N ASP A 171 2.01 -22.66 -18.30
CA ASP A 171 1.15 -23.81 -18.62
C ASP A 171 0.14 -24.13 -17.50
N LYS A 172 0.48 -23.81 -16.25
CA LYS A 172 -0.36 -24.04 -15.08
C LYS A 172 -0.11 -23.00 -14.00
N ILE A 173 -1.15 -22.66 -13.25
CA ILE A 173 -1.05 -21.77 -12.09
C ILE A 173 -0.88 -22.60 -10.81
N LEU A 174 0.16 -22.26 -10.04
CA LEU A 174 0.51 -22.90 -8.78
C LEU A 174 0.36 -21.93 -7.62
N ARG A 175 -0.16 -22.44 -6.50
CA ARG A 175 -0.15 -21.76 -5.21
C ARG A 175 1.22 -21.93 -4.55
N PRO A 176 1.66 -21.01 -3.67
CA PRO A 176 3.01 -21.04 -3.09
C PRO A 176 3.41 -22.34 -2.36
N TYR A 177 2.45 -23.13 -1.87
CA TYR A 177 2.72 -24.40 -1.19
C TYR A 177 2.75 -25.62 -2.14
N GLN A 178 2.41 -25.43 -3.41
CA GLN A 178 2.34 -26.54 -4.37
C GLN A 178 3.70 -26.76 -5.00
N GLY A 179 4.32 -27.89 -4.68
CA GLY A 179 5.63 -28.27 -5.21
C GLY A 179 6.80 -27.48 -4.61
N ILE A 180 7.97 -27.64 -5.22
CA ILE A 180 9.21 -26.96 -4.84
C ILE A 180 9.66 -26.18 -6.07
N ALA A 181 9.72 -24.85 -5.95
CA ALA A 181 10.17 -23.99 -7.04
C ALA A 181 11.67 -24.18 -7.30
N ASP A 182 12.05 -24.22 -8.58
CA ASP A 182 13.42 -24.03 -9.00
C ASP A 182 13.89 -22.66 -8.49
N LYS A 183 15.04 -22.64 -7.81
CA LYS A 183 15.60 -21.46 -7.14
C LYS A 183 16.13 -20.41 -8.13
N ASP A 184 16.56 -20.84 -9.31
CA ASP A 184 17.28 -20.00 -10.27
C ASP A 184 16.33 -19.53 -11.38
N ARG A 185 15.33 -20.33 -11.77
CA ARG A 185 14.35 -19.97 -12.81
C ARG A 185 13.32 -18.95 -12.31
N CYS A 186 12.80 -18.11 -13.21
CA CYS A 186 11.69 -17.19 -12.95
C CYS A 186 10.48 -17.90 -12.31
N LEU A 187 9.96 -17.38 -11.19
CA LEU A 187 8.82 -17.99 -10.49
C LEU A 187 7.52 -17.92 -11.29
N LEU A 188 7.33 -16.82 -12.06
CA LEU A 188 6.13 -16.64 -12.88
C LEU A 188 6.06 -17.69 -13.99
N GLU A 189 7.17 -17.93 -14.69
CA GLU A 189 7.31 -18.97 -15.74
C GLU A 189 7.15 -20.40 -15.21
N GLN A 190 7.32 -20.60 -13.91
CA GLN A 190 7.08 -21.87 -13.23
C GLN A 190 5.62 -22.06 -12.78
N GLY A 191 4.76 -21.07 -13.02
CA GLY A 191 3.35 -21.10 -12.63
C GLY A 191 3.03 -20.41 -11.31
N TYR A 192 4.02 -19.98 -10.53
CA TYR A 192 3.75 -19.25 -9.30
C TYR A 192 3.47 -17.78 -9.60
N ILE A 193 2.24 -17.34 -9.35
CA ILE A 193 1.85 -15.95 -9.63
C ILE A 193 2.74 -14.99 -8.83
N CYS A 194 3.59 -14.29 -9.58
CA CYS A 194 4.55 -13.32 -9.10
C CYS A 194 4.26 -11.98 -9.75
N LEU A 195 3.93 -10.98 -8.95
CA LEU A 195 3.48 -9.67 -9.46
C LEU A 195 4.65 -8.73 -9.80
N GLY A 196 5.87 -9.25 -9.88
CA GLY A 196 7.08 -8.44 -9.96
C GLY A 196 7.16 -7.55 -11.20
N SER A 197 6.61 -8.00 -12.32
CA SER A 197 6.56 -7.22 -13.57
C SER A 197 5.57 -6.06 -13.52
N ALA A 198 4.58 -6.08 -12.62
CA ALA A 198 3.62 -5.01 -12.42
C ALA A 198 3.96 -4.11 -11.21
N THR A 199 5.00 -4.46 -10.44
CA THR A 199 5.32 -3.83 -9.16
C THR A 199 6.55 -2.95 -9.27
N TRP A 200 6.51 -1.75 -8.67
CA TRP A 200 7.64 -0.84 -8.58
C TRP A 200 8.79 -1.48 -7.78
N GLY A 201 9.99 -1.51 -8.37
CA GLY A 201 11.15 -2.25 -7.92
C GLY A 201 12.00 -1.59 -6.83
N LEU A 202 11.53 -0.52 -6.15
CA LEU A 202 12.29 0.18 -5.10
C LEU A 202 12.65 -0.69 -3.88
N CYS A 203 12.15 -1.93 -3.81
CA CYS A 203 12.53 -2.95 -2.83
C CYS A 203 13.72 -3.82 -3.27
N GLU A 204 14.29 -3.59 -4.45
CA GLU A 204 15.47 -4.30 -4.97
C GLU A 204 15.27 -5.83 -5.02
N GLY A 205 14.04 -6.28 -5.26
CA GLY A 205 13.74 -7.70 -5.45
C GLY A 205 13.84 -8.57 -4.20
N GLN A 206 13.75 -7.99 -2.99
CA GLN A 206 13.92 -8.71 -1.71
C GLN A 206 13.17 -10.05 -1.60
N CYS A 207 11.91 -10.13 -2.04
CA CYS A 207 11.13 -11.36 -1.97
C CYS A 207 11.61 -12.41 -2.98
N VAL A 208 11.72 -12.00 -4.25
CA VAL A 208 12.02 -12.92 -5.38
C VAL A 208 13.43 -13.50 -5.28
N ASN A 209 14.36 -12.70 -4.78
CA ASN A 209 15.76 -13.09 -4.53
C ASN A 209 15.89 -13.99 -3.28
N LYS A 210 14.84 -14.14 -2.47
CA LYS A 210 14.77 -15.05 -1.31
C LYS A 210 13.81 -16.22 -1.51
N GLY A 211 13.30 -16.44 -2.72
CA GLY A 211 12.46 -17.60 -3.03
C GLY A 211 10.95 -17.39 -2.91
N ALA A 212 10.49 -16.18 -2.57
CA ALA A 212 9.07 -15.86 -2.48
C ALA A 212 8.59 -15.06 -3.70
N THR A 213 7.35 -15.28 -4.13
CA THR A 213 6.77 -14.45 -5.19
C THR A 213 6.57 -13.01 -4.72
N CYS A 214 6.75 -12.05 -5.64
CA CYS A 214 6.38 -10.68 -5.39
C CYS A 214 4.86 -10.57 -5.20
N ARG A 215 4.45 -9.83 -4.17
CA ARG A 215 3.04 -9.64 -3.78
C ARG A 215 2.46 -8.28 -4.18
N GLY A 216 3.21 -7.42 -4.85
CA GLY A 216 2.69 -6.10 -5.26
C GLY A 216 2.73 -5.01 -4.21
N CYS A 217 3.49 -5.19 -3.11
CA CYS A 217 3.37 -4.25 -1.99
C CYS A 217 3.87 -2.85 -2.30
N PHE A 218 4.73 -2.63 -3.30
CA PHE A 218 5.18 -1.29 -3.70
C PHE A 218 4.22 -0.60 -4.70
N GLY A 219 3.11 -1.25 -5.07
CA GLY A 219 2.19 -0.74 -6.08
C GLY A 219 2.85 -0.64 -7.48
N PRO A 220 2.18 0.03 -8.43
CA PRO A 220 2.66 0.15 -9.79
C PRO A 220 3.72 1.28 -9.93
N PRO A 221 4.72 1.14 -10.82
CA PRO A 221 5.69 2.21 -11.07
C PRO A 221 5.10 3.35 -11.93
N PRO A 222 5.61 4.59 -11.82
CA PRO A 222 5.28 5.67 -12.76
C PRO A 222 5.76 5.36 -14.19
N PRO A 223 5.08 5.85 -15.26
CA PRO A 223 3.80 6.57 -15.26
C PRO A 223 2.58 5.65 -15.18
N ILE A 224 2.78 4.34 -15.06
CA ILE A 224 1.74 3.29 -15.03
C ILE A 224 1.02 3.28 -13.66
N MET A 225 0.88 4.44 -13.01
CA MET A 225 0.09 4.63 -11.78
C MET A 225 -1.42 4.50 -12.07
N GLN A 226 -1.80 3.35 -12.62
CA GLN A 226 -3.15 2.92 -12.95
C GLN A 226 -3.58 1.81 -11.98
N ASP A 227 -4.71 1.18 -12.26
CA ASP A 227 -5.20 0.01 -11.53
C ASP A 227 -4.19 -1.14 -11.58
N PHE A 228 -3.41 -1.29 -10.49
CA PHE A 228 -2.40 -2.34 -10.34
C PHE A 228 -2.98 -3.74 -10.54
N GLY A 229 -4.20 -3.98 -10.03
CA GLY A 229 -4.84 -5.28 -10.14
C GLY A 229 -5.21 -5.61 -11.59
N ALA A 230 -5.74 -4.64 -12.34
CA ALA A 230 -6.02 -4.81 -13.76
C ALA A 230 -4.74 -5.10 -14.57
N ASN A 231 -3.66 -4.39 -14.30
CA ASN A 231 -2.36 -4.62 -14.96
C ASN A 231 -1.79 -6.01 -14.64
N ALA A 232 -1.87 -6.43 -13.38
CA ALA A 232 -1.45 -7.76 -12.95
C ALA A 232 -2.28 -8.89 -13.60
N MET A 233 -3.59 -8.69 -13.77
CA MET A 233 -4.43 -9.64 -14.50
C MET A 233 -4.11 -9.67 -16.00
N SER A 234 -3.88 -8.50 -16.61
CA SER A 234 -3.48 -8.40 -18.02
C SER A 234 -2.16 -9.11 -18.31
N MET A 235 -1.19 -9.02 -17.38
CA MET A 235 0.04 -9.82 -17.42
C MET A 235 -0.28 -11.31 -17.53
N LEU A 236 -1.14 -11.87 -16.66
CA LEU A 236 -1.47 -13.29 -16.73
C LEU A 236 -2.17 -13.66 -18.05
N GLY A 237 -3.11 -12.84 -18.52
CA GLY A 237 -3.77 -13.08 -19.82
C GLY A 237 -2.81 -13.04 -21.02
N THR A 238 -1.64 -12.41 -20.87
CA THR A 238 -0.61 -12.36 -21.91
C THR A 238 0.35 -13.55 -21.84
N TYR A 239 0.80 -13.93 -20.63
CA TYR A 239 1.84 -14.95 -20.46
C TYR A 239 1.32 -16.37 -20.20
N ALA A 240 0.04 -16.52 -19.85
CA ALA A 240 -0.60 -17.81 -19.65
C ALA A 240 -1.55 -18.10 -20.83
N PRO A 241 -1.15 -18.94 -21.82
CA PRO A 241 -2.04 -19.41 -22.89
C PRO A 241 -3.02 -20.47 -22.36
N ILE A 242 -3.70 -20.14 -21.27
CA ILE A 242 -4.70 -20.96 -20.58
C ILE A 242 -6.05 -20.28 -20.79
N PRO A 243 -7.13 -21.02 -21.12
CA PRO A 243 -8.46 -20.45 -21.22
C PRO A 243 -8.85 -19.67 -19.94
N PRO A 244 -9.47 -18.48 -20.05
CA PRO A 244 -9.82 -17.67 -18.88
C PRO A 244 -10.65 -18.40 -17.82
N GLU A 245 -11.54 -19.32 -18.24
CA GLU A 245 -12.33 -20.12 -17.30
C GLU A 245 -11.46 -21.05 -16.45
N GLU A 246 -10.44 -21.67 -17.03
CA GLU A 246 -9.48 -22.50 -16.29
C GLU A 246 -8.58 -21.66 -15.37
N ILE A 247 -8.23 -20.44 -15.76
CA ILE A 247 -7.49 -19.51 -14.89
C ILE A 247 -8.33 -19.16 -13.65
N LYS A 248 -9.62 -18.86 -13.83
CA LYS A 248 -10.54 -18.55 -12.71
C LYS A 248 -10.65 -19.70 -11.72
N GLU A 249 -10.66 -20.94 -12.20
CA GLU A 249 -10.69 -22.12 -11.33
C GLU A 249 -9.40 -22.29 -10.52
N GLN A 250 -8.25 -21.91 -11.08
CA GLN A 250 -6.94 -22.04 -10.44
C GLN A 250 -6.63 -20.89 -9.47
N VAL A 251 -7.11 -19.67 -9.77
CA VAL A 251 -6.95 -18.49 -8.90
C VAL A 251 -8.09 -18.40 -7.90
N LYS A 252 -7.89 -18.98 -6.71
CA LYS A 252 -8.93 -19.08 -5.66
C LYS A 252 -9.36 -17.76 -5.02
N ASP A 253 -8.48 -16.76 -5.01
CA ASP A 253 -8.74 -15.44 -4.42
C ASP A 253 -8.15 -14.35 -5.32
N PRO A 254 -8.83 -13.99 -6.42
CA PRO A 254 -8.32 -12.98 -7.35
C PRO A 254 -8.24 -11.60 -6.70
N LEU A 255 -9.17 -11.27 -5.81
CA LEU A 255 -9.21 -9.99 -5.13
C LEU A 255 -7.98 -9.80 -4.22
N GLY A 256 -7.78 -10.72 -3.28
CA GLY A 256 -6.66 -10.67 -2.34
C GLY A 256 -5.31 -10.96 -3.00
N LEU A 257 -5.29 -11.55 -4.20
CA LEU A 257 -4.07 -11.71 -4.98
C LEU A 257 -3.68 -10.44 -5.73
N PHE A 258 -4.59 -9.85 -6.51
CA PHE A 258 -4.27 -8.74 -7.42
C PHE A 258 -4.44 -7.37 -6.80
N ASN A 259 -5.25 -7.21 -5.75
CA ASN A 259 -5.56 -5.91 -5.15
C ASN A 259 -5.16 -5.80 -3.67
N ARG A 260 -4.28 -6.69 -3.19
CA ARG A 260 -3.92 -6.83 -1.78
C ARG A 260 -3.54 -5.52 -1.07
N PHE A 261 -2.88 -4.62 -1.79
CA PHE A 261 -2.34 -3.37 -1.25
C PHE A 261 -2.95 -2.13 -1.91
N THR A 262 -3.78 -2.30 -2.94
CA THR A 262 -4.18 -1.23 -3.87
C THR A 262 -5.67 -1.21 -4.12
N TYR A 263 -6.48 -2.02 -3.41
CA TYR A 263 -7.91 -2.10 -3.68
C TYR A 263 -8.61 -0.73 -3.58
N ALA A 264 -8.28 0.08 -2.58
CA ALA A 264 -8.91 1.39 -2.39
C ALA A 264 -8.67 2.35 -3.57
N THR A 265 -7.51 2.26 -4.20
CA THR A 265 -7.12 3.06 -5.39
C THR A 265 -7.48 2.40 -6.72
N SER A 266 -7.97 1.16 -6.70
CA SER A 266 -8.42 0.46 -7.91
C SER A 266 -9.73 1.03 -8.47
N HIS A 267 -10.04 0.68 -9.72
CA HIS A 267 -11.33 1.01 -10.32
C HIS A 267 -12.50 0.41 -9.52
N LEU A 268 -12.35 -0.83 -9.03
CA LEU A 268 -13.33 -1.48 -8.17
C LEU A 268 -13.54 -0.73 -6.84
N GLY A 269 -12.44 -0.25 -6.25
CA GLY A 269 -12.47 0.63 -5.08
C GLY A 269 -13.27 1.90 -5.34
N SER A 270 -13.07 2.56 -6.48
CA SER A 270 -13.80 3.76 -6.87
C SER A 270 -15.32 3.52 -7.00
N ILE A 271 -15.73 2.37 -7.55
CA ILE A 271 -17.14 1.99 -7.65
C ILE A 271 -17.73 1.79 -6.25
N ARG A 272 -17.00 1.10 -5.37
CA ARG A 272 -17.43 0.87 -3.99
C ARG A 272 -17.59 2.18 -3.22
N ILE A 273 -16.64 3.11 -3.34
CA ILE A 273 -16.73 4.44 -2.72
C ILE A 273 -17.98 5.18 -3.20
N LYS A 274 -18.23 5.23 -4.51
CA LYS A 274 -19.42 5.89 -5.08
C LYS A 274 -20.73 5.27 -4.59
N ARG A 275 -20.78 3.94 -4.42
CA ARG A 275 -21.97 3.26 -3.87
C ARG A 275 -22.27 3.73 -2.45
N GLU A 276 -21.25 3.87 -1.61
CA GLU A 276 -21.42 4.36 -0.24
C GLU A 276 -21.82 5.84 -0.19
N GLU A 277 -21.33 6.66 -1.12
CA GLU A 277 -21.75 8.07 -1.23
C GLU A 277 -23.21 8.23 -1.64
N VAL A 278 -23.72 7.35 -2.49
CA VAL A 278 -25.15 7.35 -2.88
C VAL A 278 -26.04 6.94 -1.71
N LYS A 279 -25.64 5.96 -0.87
CA LYS A 279 -26.41 5.57 0.32
C LYS A 279 -26.59 6.70 1.34
N LYS A 280 -25.70 7.69 1.34
CA LYS A 280 -25.73 8.85 2.25
C LYS A 280 -26.64 9.99 1.77
N LYS A 281 -27.10 9.97 0.52
CA LYS A 281 -28.00 10.97 -0.09
C LYS A 281 -29.45 10.52 0.00
#